data_AF-A0A356TQY3-F1
#
_entry.id   AF-A0A356TQY3-F1
#
_cell.length_a   1.000
_cell.length_b   1.000
_cell.length_c   1.000
_cell.angle_alpha   90.00
_cell.angle_beta   90.00
_cell.angle_gamma   90.00
#
_symmetry.space_group_name_H-M   'P 1'
#
loop_
_entity.id
_entity.type
_entity.pdbx_description
1 polymer ?
#
loop_
_entity_poly.entity_id
_entity_poly.type
_entity_poly.pdbx_seq_one_letter_code
_entity_poly.pdbx_strand_id
1 'polypeptide(L)'
;MLALAAVGCDGGEVDVDASMPGPDTGVDESDGATPDPDSGTTDPDGGVTEDGAMPDPDGGVPEPDAGPPVLSCAMGSIRIEETCPAFARCGGDPVGSWCYADVCMTKDELLEPVLMQPGVPAECTADMVQVRGSMGMIDGTVDVTATTITRMVMSSATGTFYLPPACTIVNCRVTEAAINSALGADGSATCMTDGPGCECDITFNSMVDSSDPYSLEGNTIVTDAGRRFDYCIESDGNFRFKEDASMRSGSGEPGTQTVLPLSP
;
A
#
# COMPACT_ATOMS: atom_id res chain seq x y z
N MET A 1 -36.78 17.96 -25.37
CA MET A 1 -37.89 17.14 -25.91
C MET A 1 -37.82 15.78 -25.24
N LEU A 2 -38.89 15.43 -24.53
CA LEU A 2 -39.43 14.12 -24.11
C LEU A 2 -38.51 12.87 -24.10
N ALA A 3 -38.53 12.01 -23.07
CA ALA A 3 -39.73 11.44 -22.45
C ALA A 3 -39.60 11.06 -20.95
N LEU A 4 -40.73 11.24 -20.26
CA LEU A 4 -41.10 10.70 -18.95
C LEU A 4 -41.36 9.19 -19.01
N ALA A 5 -41.06 8.49 -17.92
CA ALA A 5 -41.87 7.35 -17.47
C ALA A 5 -41.94 7.35 -15.94
N ALA A 6 -43.13 7.59 -15.41
CA ALA A 6 -43.53 7.31 -14.03
C ALA A 6 -44.68 6.30 -14.10
N VAL A 7 -44.60 5.21 -13.33
CA VAL A 7 -45.74 4.40 -12.89
C VAL A 7 -45.44 3.94 -11.48
N GLY A 8 -46.29 4.32 -10.53
CA GLY A 8 -46.31 3.81 -9.16
C GLY A 8 -47.44 2.81 -8.93
N CYS A 9 -47.40 2.18 -7.75
CA CYS A 9 -48.48 1.66 -6.88
C CYS A 9 -47.74 1.18 -5.61
N ASP A 10 -47.80 1.84 -4.47
CA ASP A 10 -48.90 1.98 -3.49
C ASP A 10 -49.19 0.72 -2.67
N GLY A 11 -49.17 0.89 -1.34
CA GLY A 11 -49.93 0.14 -0.34
C GLY A 11 -49.31 -1.11 0.29
N GLY A 12 -49.05 -1.05 1.61
CA GLY A 12 -49.08 -2.25 2.46
C GLY A 12 -48.25 -2.20 3.74
N GLU A 13 -48.68 -1.43 4.75
CA GLU A 13 -48.35 -1.72 6.15
C GLU A 13 -49.19 -2.92 6.63
N VAL A 14 -48.56 -3.95 7.21
CA VAL A 14 -49.18 -4.86 8.18
C VAL A 14 -48.14 -5.37 9.18
N ASP A 15 -48.43 -5.15 10.46
CA ASP A 15 -47.83 -5.76 11.63
C ASP A 15 -47.84 -7.30 11.57
N VAL A 16 -46.75 -7.93 12.02
CA VAL A 16 -46.79 -9.33 12.47
C VAL A 16 -46.00 -9.50 13.77
N ASP A 17 -46.80 -9.51 14.83
CA ASP A 17 -46.77 -10.26 16.08
C ASP A 17 -45.48 -10.92 16.60
N ALA A 18 -45.31 -10.75 17.91
CA ALA A 18 -44.29 -11.30 18.76
C ALA A 18 -44.39 -12.83 18.87
N SER A 19 -43.24 -13.51 18.92
CA SER A 19 -43.07 -14.76 19.67
C SER A 19 -41.59 -15.06 19.91
N MET A 20 -41.15 -14.78 21.14
CA MET A 20 -39.96 -15.38 21.76
C MET A 20 -40.27 -16.80 22.22
N PRO A 21 -39.31 -17.73 22.10
CA PRO A 21 -39.12 -18.78 23.11
C PRO A 21 -37.86 -18.51 23.95
N GLY A 22 -38.01 -18.64 25.27
CA GLY A 22 -36.95 -18.49 26.28
C GLY A 22 -35.98 -19.68 26.37
N PRO A 23 -35.12 -19.68 27.41
CA PRO A 23 -33.83 -20.38 27.43
C PRO A 23 -33.91 -21.79 28.02
N ASP A 24 -33.10 -22.71 27.50
CA ASP A 24 -32.79 -23.97 28.16
C ASP A 24 -31.47 -23.86 28.94
N THR A 25 -31.61 -24.20 30.21
CA THR A 25 -30.62 -24.28 31.28
C THR A 25 -29.83 -25.59 31.23
N GLY A 26 -28.53 -25.55 31.55
CA GLY A 26 -27.74 -26.74 31.87
C GLY A 26 -26.32 -26.40 32.30
N VAL A 27 -26.12 -26.34 33.61
CA VAL A 27 -24.87 -26.12 34.35
C VAL A 27 -23.96 -27.36 34.35
N ASP A 28 -22.64 -27.18 34.40
CA ASP A 28 -21.84 -27.78 35.47
C ASP A 28 -20.51 -27.03 35.66
N GLU A 29 -20.31 -26.55 36.88
CA GLU A 29 -19.08 -25.97 37.41
C GLU A 29 -18.27 -27.09 38.05
N SER A 30 -16.94 -27.09 37.92
CA SER A 30 -16.07 -27.63 38.97
C SER A 30 -14.66 -27.08 38.86
N ASP A 31 -14.37 -26.15 39.76
CA ASP A 31 -13.05 -25.80 40.26
C ASP A 31 -12.35 -27.02 40.90
N GLY A 32 -11.03 -27.08 40.81
CA GLY A 32 -10.24 -28.05 41.57
C GLY A 32 -8.74 -27.95 41.34
N ALA A 33 -8.06 -27.32 42.30
CA ALA A 33 -6.62 -27.04 42.32
C ALA A 33 -5.69 -28.28 42.34
N THR A 34 -4.45 -28.03 41.91
CA THR A 34 -3.20 -28.82 41.99
C THR A 34 -2.89 -29.43 43.37
N PRO A 35 -2.10 -30.53 43.46
CA PRO A 35 -0.64 -30.40 43.55
C PRO A 35 0.19 -31.48 42.80
N ASP A 36 1.43 -31.09 42.51
CA ASP A 36 2.62 -31.87 42.14
C ASP A 36 2.84 -33.12 43.03
N PRO A 37 3.54 -34.15 42.53
CA PRO A 37 4.89 -34.33 43.06
C PRO A 37 5.97 -34.82 42.08
N ASP A 38 7.17 -34.28 42.29
CA ASP A 38 8.50 -34.80 41.96
C ASP A 38 8.72 -36.27 42.39
N SER A 39 9.38 -37.05 41.53
CA SER A 39 10.40 -38.07 41.84
C SER A 39 10.85 -38.71 40.51
N GLY A 40 12.12 -38.84 40.13
CA GLY A 40 13.32 -39.10 40.91
C GLY A 40 13.89 -40.47 40.51
N THR A 41 14.82 -40.47 39.54
CA THR A 41 15.92 -41.45 39.25
C THR A 41 15.66 -42.96 39.31
N THR A 42 15.98 -43.68 38.22
CA THR A 42 16.78 -44.93 38.22
C THR A 42 17.31 -45.26 36.81
N ASP A 43 18.62 -45.21 36.65
CA ASP A 43 19.44 -46.13 35.81
C ASP A 43 19.92 -47.28 36.76
N PRO A 44 20.52 -48.42 36.35
CA PRO A 44 20.99 -48.80 35.02
C PRO A 44 20.85 -50.30 34.62
N ASP A 45 21.30 -50.61 33.40
CA ASP A 45 22.26 -51.68 33.01
C ASP A 45 21.86 -52.55 31.80
N GLY A 46 22.74 -52.52 30.78
CA GLY A 46 23.21 -53.74 30.15
C GLY A 46 23.04 -53.87 28.63
N GLY A 47 24.17 -53.84 27.89
CA GLY A 47 24.29 -54.56 26.61
C GLY A 47 25.11 -53.87 25.53
N VAL A 48 26.43 -54.07 25.55
CA VAL A 48 27.29 -53.92 24.37
C VAL A 48 27.34 -55.24 23.60
N THR A 49 27.07 -55.22 22.28
CA THR A 49 27.76 -56.05 21.26
C THR A 49 27.53 -55.50 19.84
N GLU A 50 28.64 -55.03 19.25
CA GLU A 50 29.17 -55.28 17.89
C GLU A 50 28.35 -54.96 16.61
N ASP A 51 28.92 -53.99 15.87
CA ASP A 51 29.26 -54.01 14.44
C ASP A 51 28.21 -54.42 13.39
N GLY A 52 27.58 -53.40 12.80
CA GLY A 52 26.84 -53.50 11.54
C GLY A 52 26.81 -52.14 10.81
N ALA A 53 27.52 -52.07 9.70
CA ALA A 53 27.77 -50.87 8.90
C ALA A 53 26.51 -50.20 8.32
N MET A 54 26.48 -48.86 8.37
CA MET A 54 25.97 -47.95 7.33
C MET A 54 26.55 -46.55 7.63
N PRO A 55 27.40 -45.95 6.78
CA PRO A 55 27.61 -44.52 6.85
C PRO A 55 26.33 -43.85 6.35
N ASP A 56 25.58 -43.21 7.25
CA ASP A 56 24.55 -42.25 6.87
C ASP A 56 25.24 -41.17 6.04
N PRO A 57 24.86 -40.94 4.77
CA PRO A 57 25.36 -39.78 4.08
C PRO A 57 24.67 -38.58 4.72
N ASP A 58 25.43 -37.81 5.50
CA ASP A 58 25.13 -36.40 5.84
C ASP A 58 25.10 -35.57 4.55
N GLY A 59 24.12 -35.85 3.70
CA GLY A 59 23.69 -35.07 2.56
C GLY A 59 22.56 -34.16 3.00
N GLY A 60 22.79 -33.40 4.08
CA GLY A 60 22.01 -32.21 4.35
C GLY A 60 22.26 -31.24 3.21
N VAL A 61 21.35 -31.21 2.23
CA VAL A 61 21.21 -30.08 1.32
C VAL A 61 21.20 -28.82 2.19
N PRO A 62 22.12 -27.85 2.00
CA PRO A 62 21.95 -26.56 2.65
C PRO A 62 20.63 -26.01 2.13
N GLU A 63 19.61 -25.95 2.99
CA GLU A 63 18.47 -25.10 2.74
C GLU A 63 19.05 -23.71 2.45
N PRO A 64 18.80 -23.11 1.28
CA PRO A 64 19.10 -21.72 1.11
C PRO A 64 18.15 -21.00 2.07
N ASP A 65 18.68 -20.63 3.23
CA ASP A 65 18.09 -19.71 4.18
C ASP A 65 18.15 -18.30 3.55
N ALA A 66 17.53 -18.18 2.38
CA ALA A 66 17.24 -16.93 1.73
C ALA A 66 15.91 -16.47 2.31
N GLY A 67 15.97 -16.00 3.56
CA GLY A 67 15.04 -14.97 3.99
C GLY A 67 15.01 -13.84 2.94
N PRO A 68 13.90 -13.08 2.84
CA PRO A 68 13.81 -12.00 1.87
C PRO A 68 15.07 -11.13 1.98
N PRO A 69 15.71 -10.77 0.84
CA PRO A 69 16.94 -9.99 0.88
C PRO A 69 16.67 -8.78 1.76
N VAL A 70 17.47 -8.63 2.82
CA VAL A 70 17.49 -7.38 3.59
C VAL A 70 17.74 -6.28 2.56
N LEU A 71 16.72 -5.45 2.31
CA LEU A 71 16.84 -4.31 1.42
C LEU A 71 17.95 -3.44 2.02
N SER A 72 19.14 -3.48 1.42
CA SER A 72 20.31 -2.72 1.89
C SER A 72 20.21 -1.23 1.52
N CYS A 73 19.05 -0.82 1.04
CA CYS A 73 18.75 0.54 0.64
C CYS A 73 18.67 1.46 1.85
N ALA A 74 19.25 2.65 1.71
CA ALA A 74 18.91 3.74 2.61
C ALA A 74 17.46 4.17 2.34
N MET A 75 16.71 4.44 3.41
CA MET A 75 15.34 4.92 3.29
C MET A 75 15.30 6.25 2.54
N GLY A 76 14.49 6.31 1.49
CA GLY A 76 14.25 7.50 0.69
C GLY A 76 13.16 8.40 1.26
N SER A 77 12.99 9.57 0.63
CA SER A 77 11.95 10.55 1.02
C SER A 77 10.86 10.68 -0.03
N ILE A 78 9.64 10.97 0.41
CA ILE A 78 8.57 11.48 -0.44
C ILE A 78 8.35 12.94 -0.06
N ARG A 79 8.49 13.84 -1.04
CA ARG A 79 8.22 15.26 -0.88
C ARG A 79 6.96 15.65 -1.63
N ILE A 80 6.05 16.29 -0.90
CA ILE A 80 4.83 16.87 -1.44
C ILE A 80 5.10 18.35 -1.61
N GLU A 81 5.21 18.77 -2.87
CA GLU A 81 5.58 20.13 -3.25
C GLU A 81 4.41 20.81 -3.96
N GLU A 82 4.37 22.14 -3.95
CA GLU A 82 3.44 22.88 -4.81
C GLU A 82 3.78 22.67 -6.29
N THR A 83 5.07 22.58 -6.61
CA THR A 83 5.55 22.28 -7.96
C THR A 83 6.77 21.36 -7.90
N CYS A 84 6.71 20.26 -8.64
CA CYS A 84 7.89 19.41 -8.85
C CYS A 84 8.70 19.87 -10.07
N PRO A 85 10.03 19.63 -10.08
CA PRO A 85 10.85 19.87 -11.26
C PRO A 85 10.27 19.14 -12.48
N ALA A 86 10.21 19.83 -13.62
CA ALA A 86 9.73 19.23 -14.85
C ALA A 86 10.55 17.98 -15.19
N PHE A 87 9.87 16.87 -15.42
CA PHE A 87 10.52 15.63 -15.81
C PHE A 87 10.83 15.65 -17.30
N ALA A 88 12.09 15.41 -17.65
CA ALA A 88 12.55 15.31 -19.03
C ALA A 88 13.07 13.90 -19.28
N ARG A 89 12.32 13.11 -20.06
CA ARG A 89 12.77 11.78 -20.47
C ARG A 89 13.97 11.88 -21.39
N CYS A 90 15.02 11.14 -21.08
CA CYS A 90 16.26 11.11 -21.87
C CYS A 90 16.61 9.72 -22.40
N GLY A 91 15.90 8.67 -21.94
CA GLY A 91 16.21 7.28 -22.29
C GLY A 91 17.49 6.80 -21.61
N GLY A 92 18.22 5.91 -22.30
CA GLY A 92 19.38 5.20 -21.76
C GLY A 92 19.12 3.70 -21.63
N ASP A 93 20.15 2.92 -21.34
CA ASP A 93 20.01 1.49 -21.06
C ASP A 93 19.49 1.32 -19.62
N PRO A 94 18.24 0.86 -19.43
CA PRO A 94 17.65 0.77 -18.11
C PRO A 94 18.06 -0.52 -17.39
N VAL A 95 18.97 -1.35 -17.90
CA VAL A 95 19.40 -2.60 -17.23
C VAL A 95 20.31 -2.31 -16.04
N GLY A 96 19.96 -2.86 -14.87
CA GLY A 96 20.68 -2.63 -13.62
C GLY A 96 19.80 -2.82 -12.38
N SER A 97 20.31 -2.36 -11.23
CA SER A 97 19.61 -2.44 -9.95
C SER A 97 19.76 -1.14 -9.17
N TRP A 98 18.67 -0.67 -8.56
CA TRP A 98 18.59 0.62 -7.90
C TRP A 98 17.77 0.57 -6.61
N CYS A 99 18.06 1.51 -5.70
CA CYS A 99 17.27 1.80 -4.50
C CYS A 99 16.41 3.04 -4.69
N TYR A 100 15.17 3.02 -4.21
CA TYR A 100 14.39 4.26 -4.10
C TYR A 100 15.06 5.24 -3.15
N ALA A 101 15.21 6.48 -3.62
CA ALA A 101 15.83 7.55 -2.84
C ALA A 101 14.91 8.76 -2.70
N ASP A 102 14.14 9.07 -3.73
CA ASP A 102 13.28 10.24 -3.71
C ASP A 102 12.04 10.10 -4.58
N VAL A 103 10.92 10.66 -4.10
CA VAL A 103 9.74 10.93 -4.91
C VAL A 103 9.35 12.39 -4.73
N CYS A 104 9.30 13.14 -5.82
CA CYS A 104 8.64 14.45 -5.82
C CYS A 104 7.24 14.29 -6.42
N MET A 105 6.22 14.63 -5.64
CA MET A 105 4.84 14.69 -6.11
C MET A 105 4.19 16.01 -5.77
N THR A 106 3.23 16.39 -6.60
CA THR A 106 2.39 17.57 -6.34
C THR A 106 1.21 17.21 -5.46
N LYS A 107 0.62 18.23 -4.81
CA LYS A 107 -0.62 18.09 -4.05
C LYS A 107 -1.76 17.51 -4.91
N ASP A 108 -1.86 17.90 -6.17
CA ASP A 108 -2.87 17.39 -7.11
C ASP A 108 -2.73 15.88 -7.31
N GLU A 109 -1.49 15.41 -7.54
CA GLU A 109 -1.19 13.98 -7.73
C GLU A 109 -1.46 13.18 -6.44
N LEU A 110 -1.17 13.74 -5.27
CA LEU A 110 -1.43 13.07 -3.99
C LEU A 110 -2.93 12.97 -3.67
N LEU A 111 -3.67 14.07 -3.90
CA LEU A 111 -5.08 14.18 -3.50
C LEU A 111 -6.05 13.68 -4.57
N GLU A 112 -5.59 13.28 -5.76
CA GLU A 112 -6.44 12.74 -6.82
C GLU A 112 -7.40 11.63 -6.33
N PRO A 113 -6.97 10.61 -5.55
CA PRO A 113 -7.88 9.55 -5.08
C PRO A 113 -8.99 10.09 -4.18
N VAL A 114 -8.70 11.16 -3.44
CA VAL A 114 -9.62 11.80 -2.49
C VAL A 114 -10.59 12.72 -3.21
N LEU A 115 -10.10 13.58 -4.09
CA LEU A 115 -10.91 14.59 -4.78
C LEU A 115 -11.82 13.99 -5.85
N MET A 116 -11.47 12.81 -6.38
CA MET A 116 -12.28 12.09 -7.35
C MET A 116 -13.42 11.26 -6.73
N GLN A 117 -13.62 11.32 -5.41
CA GLN A 117 -14.66 10.55 -4.74
C GLN A 117 -16.08 11.05 -5.04
N PRO A 118 -17.05 10.14 -5.16
CA PRO A 118 -18.46 10.51 -5.20
C PRO A 118 -18.85 11.36 -3.99
N GLY A 119 -19.42 12.54 -4.25
CA GLY A 119 -19.90 13.45 -3.20
C GLY A 119 -18.94 14.57 -2.83
N VAL A 120 -17.68 14.54 -3.29
CA VAL A 120 -16.82 15.73 -3.29
C VAL A 120 -17.37 16.71 -4.33
N PRO A 121 -17.63 17.99 -3.97
CA PRO A 121 -18.09 18.98 -4.94
C PRO A 121 -17.09 19.16 -6.08
N ALA A 122 -17.58 19.25 -7.32
CA ALA A 122 -16.72 19.35 -8.52
C ALA A 122 -15.86 20.62 -8.54
N GLU A 123 -16.29 21.65 -7.81
CA GLU A 123 -15.53 22.88 -7.58
C GLU A 123 -14.37 22.72 -6.59
N CYS A 124 -14.34 21.64 -5.79
CA CYS A 124 -13.23 21.37 -4.88
C CYS A 124 -12.02 20.89 -5.70
N THR A 125 -11.03 21.76 -5.82
CA THR A 125 -9.75 21.46 -6.45
C THR A 125 -8.67 21.34 -5.38
N ALA A 126 -7.56 20.66 -5.68
CA ALA A 126 -6.48 20.53 -4.72
C ALA A 126 -5.90 21.89 -4.31
N ASP A 127 -5.93 22.91 -5.17
CA ASP A 127 -5.58 24.31 -4.85
C ASP A 127 -6.34 24.88 -3.64
N MET A 128 -7.58 24.43 -3.40
CA MET A 128 -8.38 24.87 -2.27
C MET A 128 -7.99 24.18 -0.96
N VAL A 129 -7.36 23.01 -1.05
CA VAL A 129 -6.87 22.23 0.09
C VAL A 129 -5.51 22.79 0.52
N GLN A 130 -5.37 23.11 1.80
CA GLN A 130 -4.11 23.61 2.35
C GLN A 130 -3.35 22.46 3.01
N VAL A 131 -2.08 22.28 2.64
CA VAL A 131 -1.19 21.35 3.35
C VAL A 131 -0.63 22.07 4.57
N ARG A 132 -0.94 21.58 5.76
CA ARG A 132 -0.46 22.13 7.05
C ARG A 132 0.85 21.49 7.49
N GLY A 133 1.07 20.24 7.10
CA GLY A 133 2.30 19.50 7.33
C GLY A 133 2.26 18.19 6.55
N SER A 134 3.42 17.72 6.12
CA SER A 134 3.52 16.44 5.43
C SER A 134 4.88 15.81 5.60
N MET A 135 4.91 14.50 5.63
CA MET A 135 6.09 13.66 5.65
C MET A 135 5.82 12.44 4.81
N GLY A 136 6.81 11.95 4.07
CA GLY A 136 6.70 10.63 3.49
C GLY A 136 8.03 9.95 3.29
N MET A 137 7.97 8.64 3.23
CA MET A 137 9.10 7.72 3.20
C MET A 137 8.85 6.67 2.13
N ILE A 138 9.92 6.26 1.49
CA ILE A 138 9.91 5.21 0.47
C ILE A 138 11.09 4.27 0.70
N ASP A 139 10.85 2.98 0.62
CA ASP A 139 11.87 1.95 0.79
C ASP A 139 11.62 0.80 -0.19
N GLY A 140 12.67 0.36 -0.88
CA GLY A 140 12.56 -0.67 -1.89
C GLY A 140 13.62 -0.61 -2.98
N THR A 141 13.48 -1.52 -3.95
CA THR A 141 14.35 -1.63 -5.12
C THR A 141 13.60 -1.64 -6.43
N VAL A 142 14.34 -1.27 -7.48
CA VAL A 142 13.99 -1.52 -8.87
C VAL A 142 15.12 -2.35 -9.47
N ASP A 143 14.78 -3.50 -10.06
CA ASP A 143 15.71 -4.41 -10.70
C ASP A 143 15.25 -4.63 -12.14
N VAL A 144 16.08 -4.24 -13.10
CA VAL A 144 15.75 -4.32 -14.52
C VAL A 144 16.76 -5.21 -15.22
N THR A 145 16.24 -6.26 -15.83
CA THR A 145 16.99 -7.16 -16.72
C THR A 145 16.72 -6.80 -18.18
N ALA A 146 17.26 -7.59 -19.11
CA ALA A 146 17.04 -7.38 -20.55
C ALA A 146 15.56 -7.52 -20.96
N THR A 147 14.72 -8.20 -20.17
CA THR A 147 13.33 -8.50 -20.54
C THR A 147 12.31 -8.18 -19.47
N THR A 148 12.74 -8.02 -18.21
CA THR A 148 11.85 -7.94 -17.06
C THR A 148 12.24 -6.78 -16.16
N ILE A 149 11.25 -6.03 -15.70
CA ILE A 149 11.38 -5.03 -14.65
C ILE A 149 10.69 -5.57 -13.39
N THR A 150 11.46 -5.71 -12.32
CA THR A 150 11.01 -6.13 -11.01
C THR A 150 11.06 -4.93 -10.07
N ARG A 151 9.99 -4.72 -9.32
CA ARG A 151 9.86 -3.60 -8.40
C ARG A 151 9.26 -4.11 -7.11
N MET A 152 9.97 -3.90 -6.03
CA MET A 152 9.53 -4.18 -4.67
C MET A 152 9.70 -2.91 -3.88
N VAL A 153 8.60 -2.20 -3.60
CA VAL A 153 8.65 -0.92 -2.91
C VAL A 153 7.45 -0.73 -2.01
N MET A 154 7.74 -0.24 -0.82
CA MET A 154 6.77 0.23 0.15
C MET A 154 6.92 1.74 0.29
N SER A 155 5.80 2.44 0.21
CA SER A 155 5.74 3.88 0.39
C SER A 155 4.68 4.24 1.41
N SER A 156 4.96 5.25 2.21
CA SER A 156 4.01 5.81 3.16
C SER A 156 4.18 7.32 3.20
N ALA A 157 3.09 8.05 2.98
CA ALA A 157 3.03 9.49 3.10
C ALA A 157 1.91 9.87 4.07
N THR A 158 2.23 10.68 5.06
CA THR A 158 1.26 11.24 6.01
C THR A 158 1.25 12.74 5.87
N GLY A 159 0.07 13.35 5.93
CA GLY A 159 -0.06 14.80 5.97
C GLY A 159 -1.30 15.27 6.70
N THR A 160 -1.24 16.50 7.18
CA THR A 160 -2.35 17.24 7.75
C THR A 160 -2.87 18.21 6.70
N PHE A 161 -4.14 18.07 6.31
CA PHE A 161 -4.77 18.81 5.23
C PHE A 161 -5.98 19.58 5.74
N TYR A 162 -6.02 20.87 5.47
CA TYR A 162 -7.21 21.68 5.72
C TYR A 162 -8.10 21.70 4.48
N LEU A 163 -9.29 21.12 4.62
CA LEU A 163 -10.36 21.14 3.64
C LEU A 163 -11.33 22.27 3.98
N PRO A 164 -11.48 23.29 3.11
CA PRO A 164 -12.46 24.35 3.32
C PRO A 164 -13.91 23.81 3.21
N PRO A 165 -14.93 24.59 3.61
CA PRO A 165 -16.33 24.18 3.50
C PRO A 165 -16.74 23.68 2.12
N ALA A 166 -16.19 24.29 1.07
CA ALA A 166 -16.45 23.91 -0.33
C ALA A 166 -15.90 22.51 -0.70
N CYS A 167 -14.97 21.98 0.09
CA CYS A 167 -14.41 20.64 -0.04
C CYS A 167 -14.94 19.67 1.01
N THR A 168 -15.81 20.13 1.91
CA THR A 168 -16.34 19.34 3.03
C THR A 168 -17.68 18.72 2.65
N ILE A 169 -17.80 17.40 2.80
CA ILE A 169 -19.03 16.66 2.53
C ILE A 169 -19.87 16.66 3.80
N VAL A 170 -20.91 17.50 3.87
CA VAL A 170 -21.85 17.64 5.00
C VAL A 170 -21.21 18.11 6.32
N ASN A 171 -20.23 17.37 6.84
CA ASN A 171 -19.40 17.66 8.01
C ASN A 171 -18.10 16.83 7.97
N CYS A 172 -17.20 17.04 8.93
CA CYS A 172 -15.90 16.38 8.94
C CYS A 172 -15.97 14.86 9.11
N ARG A 173 -16.97 14.34 9.81
CA ARG A 173 -17.13 12.87 9.99
C ARG A 173 -17.56 12.18 8.70
N VAL A 174 -18.46 12.80 7.94
CA VAL A 174 -18.87 12.27 6.63
C VAL A 174 -17.74 12.42 5.61
N THR A 175 -16.99 13.52 5.66
CA THR A 175 -15.79 13.74 4.86
C THR A 175 -14.72 12.68 5.16
N GLU A 176 -14.44 12.41 6.43
CA GLU A 176 -13.54 11.34 6.87
C GLU A 176 -13.95 9.97 6.32
N ALA A 177 -15.24 9.62 6.42
CA ALA A 177 -15.73 8.34 5.92
C ALA A 177 -15.57 8.22 4.39
N ALA A 178 -15.80 9.32 3.66
CA ALA A 178 -15.59 9.34 2.21
C ALA A 178 -14.10 9.19 1.84
N ILE A 179 -13.20 9.87 2.56
CA ILE A 179 -11.75 9.74 2.35
C ILE A 179 -11.29 8.31 2.67
N ASN A 180 -11.71 7.74 3.80
CA ASN A 180 -11.36 6.34 4.14
C ASN A 180 -11.92 5.34 3.11
N SER A 181 -13.13 5.59 2.59
CA SER A 181 -13.68 4.77 1.50
C SER A 181 -12.88 4.91 0.19
N ALA A 182 -12.30 6.08 -0.06
CA ALA A 182 -11.44 6.35 -1.21
C ALA A 182 -10.13 5.56 -1.15
N LEU A 183 -9.51 5.58 0.03
CA LEU A 183 -8.20 5.01 0.28
C LEU A 183 -8.27 3.49 0.46
N GLY A 184 -9.40 2.97 0.96
CA GLY A 184 -9.58 1.54 1.17
C GLY A 184 -8.53 0.99 2.14
N ALA A 185 -7.83 -0.07 1.73
CA ALA A 185 -6.74 -0.66 2.52
C ALA A 185 -5.42 0.13 2.42
N ASP A 186 -5.32 1.03 1.44
CA ASP A 186 -4.10 1.74 1.09
C ASP A 186 -3.97 3.07 1.85
N GLY A 187 -4.76 3.29 2.90
CA GLY A 187 -4.64 4.51 3.69
C GLY A 187 -5.70 4.66 4.75
N SER A 188 -5.63 5.80 5.43
CA SER A 188 -6.61 6.18 6.43
C SER A 188 -6.68 7.69 6.57
N ALA A 189 -7.81 8.18 7.09
CA ALA A 189 -8.00 9.57 7.43
C ALA A 189 -8.69 9.71 8.79
N THR A 190 -8.29 10.75 9.53
CA THR A 190 -9.01 11.24 10.72
C THR A 190 -9.24 12.73 10.53
N CYS A 191 -10.51 13.16 10.55
CA CYS A 191 -10.88 14.55 10.32
C CYS A 191 -11.59 15.16 11.52
N MET A 192 -11.15 16.36 11.90
CA MET A 192 -11.74 17.16 12.96
C MET A 192 -12.22 18.49 12.41
N THR A 193 -13.19 19.10 13.09
CA THR A 193 -13.65 20.44 12.74
C THR A 193 -12.58 21.46 13.08
N ASP A 194 -12.19 22.24 12.08
CA ASP A 194 -11.28 23.38 12.23
C ASP A 194 -11.91 24.62 11.59
N GLY A 195 -12.34 25.56 12.43
CA GLY A 195 -13.07 26.74 11.99
C GLY A 195 -14.30 26.38 11.15
N PRO A 196 -14.43 26.91 9.91
CA PRO A 196 -15.56 26.60 9.04
C PRO A 196 -15.36 25.31 8.21
N GLY A 197 -14.18 24.69 8.27
CA GLY A 197 -13.81 23.52 7.46
C GLY A 197 -13.40 22.33 8.33
N CYS A 198 -12.62 21.44 7.73
CA CYS A 198 -12.11 20.25 8.37
C CYS A 198 -10.59 20.18 8.25
N GLU A 199 -9.92 19.88 9.35
CA GLU A 199 -8.53 19.46 9.33
C GLU A 199 -8.49 17.94 9.35
N CYS A 200 -7.85 17.34 8.36
CA CYS A 200 -7.75 15.89 8.18
C CYS A 200 -6.29 15.46 8.21
N ASP A 201 -5.96 14.58 9.15
CA ASP A 201 -4.72 13.80 9.10
C ASP A 201 -4.94 12.59 8.21
N ILE A 202 -4.24 12.53 7.08
CA ILE A 202 -4.40 11.51 6.05
C ILE A 202 -3.08 10.75 5.89
N THR A 203 -3.16 9.43 5.90
CA THR A 203 -2.06 8.53 5.56
C THR A 203 -2.37 7.82 4.26
N PHE A 204 -1.41 7.86 3.34
CA PHE A 204 -1.40 7.16 2.07
C PHE A 204 -0.30 6.11 2.15
N ASN A 205 -0.64 4.86 1.87
CA ASN A 205 0.29 3.75 1.79
C ASN A 205 0.21 3.17 0.40
N SER A 206 1.32 2.67 -0.11
CA SER A 206 1.31 1.86 -1.31
C SER A 206 2.39 0.80 -1.22
N MET A 207 2.03 -0.41 -1.63
CA MET A 207 2.93 -1.52 -1.79
C MET A 207 2.89 -1.94 -3.25
N VAL A 208 4.06 -1.94 -3.88
CA VAL A 208 4.25 -2.48 -5.22
C VAL A 208 5.16 -3.69 -5.08
N ASP A 209 4.63 -4.84 -5.45
CA ASP A 209 5.37 -6.08 -5.64
C ASP A 209 5.02 -6.60 -7.03
N SER A 210 5.92 -6.33 -7.99
CA SER A 210 5.67 -6.59 -9.40
C SER A 210 6.92 -7.12 -10.09
N SER A 211 6.71 -7.95 -11.09
CA SER A 211 7.75 -8.51 -11.95
C SER A 211 7.16 -8.68 -13.34
N ASP A 212 7.25 -7.64 -14.15
CA ASP A 212 6.60 -7.58 -15.45
C ASP A 212 7.61 -7.66 -16.59
N PRO A 213 7.33 -8.43 -17.66
CA PRO A 213 8.04 -8.23 -18.91
C PRO A 213 7.82 -6.80 -19.41
N TYR A 214 8.84 -6.25 -20.09
CA TYR A 214 8.74 -4.92 -20.67
C TYR A 214 9.36 -4.83 -22.06
N SER A 215 8.98 -3.77 -22.76
CA SER A 215 9.60 -3.31 -23.99
C SER A 215 9.91 -1.82 -23.91
N LEU A 216 10.78 -1.35 -24.81
CA LEU A 216 11.12 0.06 -24.94
C LEU A 216 10.46 0.67 -26.16
N GLU A 217 9.67 1.71 -25.95
CA GLU A 217 9.09 2.55 -26.99
C GLU A 217 9.78 3.93 -26.97
N GLY A 218 10.98 4.01 -27.56
CA GLY A 218 11.82 5.21 -27.44
C GLY A 218 12.31 5.39 -26.01
N ASN A 219 11.92 6.49 -25.36
CA ASN A 219 12.32 6.82 -23.97
C ASN A 219 11.21 6.49 -22.96
N THR A 220 10.40 5.47 -23.28
CA THR A 220 9.29 5.00 -22.46
C THR A 220 9.42 3.50 -22.25
N ILE A 221 9.41 3.06 -21.00
CA ILE A 221 9.28 1.65 -20.60
C ILE A 221 7.80 1.30 -20.65
N VAL A 222 7.46 0.24 -21.36
CA VAL A 222 6.09 -0.26 -21.50
C VAL A 222 6.03 -1.68 -20.96
N THR A 223 5.31 -1.88 -19.86
CA THR A 223 5.13 -3.21 -19.28
C THR A 223 4.02 -3.97 -19.98
N ASP A 224 4.07 -5.30 -19.97
CA ASP A 224 3.00 -6.14 -20.53
C ASP A 224 1.66 -5.95 -19.80
N ALA A 225 1.70 -5.46 -18.54
CA ALA A 225 0.52 -5.03 -17.79
C ALA A 225 -0.10 -3.71 -18.31
N GLY A 226 0.48 -3.10 -19.35
CA GLY A 226 0.00 -1.88 -19.99
C GLY A 226 0.45 -0.59 -19.31
N ARG A 227 1.31 -0.65 -18.28
CA ARG A 227 1.86 0.54 -17.62
C ARG A 227 2.95 1.16 -18.47
N ARG A 228 3.02 2.49 -18.45
CA ARG A 228 3.96 3.27 -19.27
C ARG A 228 4.72 4.23 -18.38
N PHE A 229 6.04 4.16 -18.45
CA PHE A 229 6.93 5.01 -17.66
C PHE A 229 7.87 5.76 -18.58
N ASP A 230 7.74 7.08 -18.62
CA ASP A 230 8.76 7.91 -19.22
C ASP A 230 10.00 7.87 -18.32
N TYR A 231 11.19 7.68 -18.90
CA TYR A 231 12.40 7.49 -18.11
C TYR A 231 13.64 8.24 -18.61
N CYS A 232 14.61 8.38 -17.71
CA CYS A 232 15.91 8.94 -17.96
C CYS A 232 16.96 8.25 -17.07
N ILE A 233 17.99 7.67 -17.71
CA ILE A 233 19.23 7.26 -17.05
C ILE A 233 20.20 8.44 -17.16
N GLU A 234 20.41 9.13 -16.04
CA GLU A 234 21.24 10.32 -15.96
C GLU A 234 22.73 9.95 -16.08
N SER A 235 23.57 10.94 -16.41
CA SER A 235 25.00 10.72 -16.65
C SER A 235 25.78 10.28 -15.41
N ASP A 236 25.22 10.51 -14.22
CA ASP A 236 25.75 10.04 -12.93
C ASP A 236 25.24 8.64 -12.54
N GLY A 237 24.43 8.02 -13.40
CA GLY A 237 23.87 6.68 -13.20
C GLY A 237 22.50 6.67 -12.51
N ASN A 238 22.00 7.81 -12.05
CA ASN A 238 20.68 7.87 -11.43
C ASN A 238 19.60 7.51 -12.45
N PHE A 239 18.64 6.70 -12.03
CA PHE A 239 17.51 6.35 -12.84
C PHE A 239 16.29 7.11 -12.32
N ARG A 240 15.71 7.93 -13.18
CA ARG A 240 14.48 8.67 -12.90
C ARG A 240 13.37 8.24 -13.84
N PHE A 241 12.17 8.09 -13.30
CA PHE A 241 11.00 7.73 -14.07
C PHE A 241 9.73 8.38 -13.53
N LYS A 242 8.76 8.54 -14.42
CA LYS A 242 7.42 9.02 -14.11
C LYS A 242 6.40 8.18 -14.86
N GLU A 243 5.39 7.69 -14.16
CA GLU A 243 4.28 6.97 -14.79
C GLU A 243 3.38 7.93 -15.57
N ASP A 244 2.93 7.50 -16.74
CA ASP A 244 1.89 8.18 -17.49
C ASP A 244 0.50 7.85 -16.91
N ALA A 245 0.04 8.73 -16.02
CA ALA A 245 -1.24 8.60 -15.34
C ALA A 245 -2.46 8.59 -16.30
N SER A 246 -2.32 9.01 -17.56
CA SER A 246 -3.43 9.01 -18.52
C SER A 246 -3.73 7.64 -19.13
N MET A 247 -2.79 6.69 -18.99
CA MET A 247 -2.83 5.38 -19.65
C MET A 247 -3.03 4.22 -18.68
N ARG A 248 -3.22 4.48 -17.38
CA ARG A 248 -3.37 3.46 -16.34
C ARG A 248 -4.81 2.99 -16.17
N SER A 249 -4.98 1.75 -15.74
CA SER A 249 -6.22 1.23 -15.13
C SER A 249 -5.99 1.00 -13.63
N GLY A 250 -6.58 1.84 -12.77
CA GLY A 250 -6.43 1.73 -11.30
C GLY A 250 -5.53 2.82 -10.68
N SER A 251 -5.18 2.69 -9.41
CA SER A 251 -4.24 3.59 -8.70
C SER A 251 -2.84 3.49 -9.32
N GLY A 252 -2.30 4.62 -9.75
CA GLY A 252 -0.95 4.74 -10.32
C GLY A 252 0.00 5.32 -9.29
N GLU A 253 1.27 5.34 -9.62
CA GLU A 253 2.29 5.92 -8.76
C GLU A 253 2.42 7.42 -9.03
N PRO A 254 2.09 8.27 -8.05
CA PRO A 254 2.17 9.70 -8.23
C PRO A 254 3.62 10.19 -8.27
N GLY A 255 3.83 11.27 -9.02
CA GLY A 255 5.08 12.02 -9.00
C GLY A 255 6.21 11.44 -9.84
N THR A 256 7.38 12.09 -9.73
CA THR A 256 8.63 11.64 -10.36
C THR A 256 9.45 10.89 -9.33
N GLN A 257 9.82 9.67 -9.67
CA GLN A 257 10.59 8.76 -8.82
C GLN A 257 12.06 8.84 -9.23
N THR A 258 12.95 8.90 -8.24
CA THR A 258 14.40 8.84 -8.42
C THR A 258 14.92 7.64 -7.64
N VAL A 259 15.63 6.78 -8.35
CA VAL A 259 16.29 5.61 -7.79
C VAL A 259 17.79 5.71 -8.04
N LEU A 260 18.58 5.42 -7.00
CA LEU A 260 20.03 5.51 -7.03
C LEU A 260 20.62 4.12 -7.28
N PRO A 261 21.71 3.99 -8.07
CA PRO A 261 22.33 2.70 -8.31
C PRO A 261 22.67 1.98 -7.00
N LEU A 262 22.38 0.69 -6.93
CA LEU A 262 22.90 -0.14 -5.85
C LEU A 262 24.43 -0.09 -5.95
N SER A 263 25.07 0.50 -4.94
CA SER A 263 26.53 0.47 -4.85
C SER A 263 26.97 -1.00 -4.69
N PRO A 264 27.95 -1.47 -5.48
CA PRO A 264 28.48 -2.82 -5.35
C PRO A 264 29.17 -3.07 -4.00
#